data_AF-T1IH56-F1
#
_entry.id   AF-T1IH56-F1
#
_cell.length_a   1.000
_cell.length_b   1.000
_cell.length_c   1.000
_cell.angle_alpha   90.00
_cell.angle_beta   90.00
_cell.angle_gamma   90.00
#
_symmetry.space_group_name_H-M   'P 1'
#
loop_
_entity.id
_entity.type
_entity.pdbx_description
1 polymer ?
#
loop_
_entity_poly.entity_id
_entity_poly.type
_entity_poly.pdbx_seq_one_letter_code
_entity_poly.pdbx_strand_id
1 'polypeptide(L)'
;MDDLTAGADDAPQTIEQSCSLRQILDEIHLPLVKWMGSSPGISVELRKKGFSMRYEQYTELPVTKILGIQWDPNTDKILYKPIPELKKYTKRSICSLVASIFDSLGLISPALLEMKLLLQTLWAEKSDWDKEINDDQKTQVLTWMEGLKEVLGISFSRWTGALASNGFSIHNSAQTDEKKTIGNVAAAVACEDSPFEEIANRFSGYSRMLRVLTRIRRLATKAEMSRQISPHELKMTERMLIKQSQAVWFAKEIHSLRKDLRRLEKERRKCIGKFWELWKKSYLMQLRNFHESRGQSTESQIGVGRVVLVEKTSCSPFFWPLAHVTKIFPGRDGVVRR
;
A
#
# COMPACT_ATOMS: atom_id res chain seq x y z
N MET A 1 2.59 -15.73 13.01
CA MET A 1 2.40 -15.26 11.62
C MET A 1 3.46 -15.98 10.85
N ASP A 2 3.04 -16.83 9.92
CA ASP A 2 3.89 -17.94 9.46
C ASP A 2 4.32 -17.74 7.99
N ASP A 3 3.90 -16.62 7.39
CA ASP A 3 4.25 -16.20 6.04
C ASP A 3 5.36 -15.14 6.09
N LEU A 4 6.36 -15.27 5.22
CA LEU A 4 7.41 -14.28 5.02
C LEU A 4 7.38 -13.75 3.58
N THR A 5 7.49 -12.43 3.45
CA THR A 5 7.53 -11.74 2.16
C THR A 5 8.81 -10.94 2.03
N ALA A 6 9.56 -11.17 0.96
CA ALA A 6 10.77 -10.43 0.63
C ALA A 6 10.84 -10.18 -0.88
N GLY A 7 11.72 -9.26 -1.30
CA GLY A 7 11.98 -8.97 -2.70
C GLY A 7 13.22 -8.09 -2.86
N ALA A 8 13.77 -8.05 -4.07
CA ALA A 8 14.90 -7.22 -4.43
C ALA A 8 14.68 -6.54 -5.78
N ASP A 9 15.53 -5.57 -6.12
CA ASP A 9 15.41 -4.77 -7.33
C ASP A 9 15.90 -5.52 -8.59
N ASP A 10 16.69 -6.58 -8.42
CA ASP A 10 17.16 -7.45 -9.51
C ASP A 10 17.12 -8.94 -9.17
N ALA A 11 17.17 -9.76 -10.23
CA ALA A 11 17.05 -11.21 -10.12
C ALA A 11 18.25 -11.87 -9.40
N PRO A 12 19.53 -11.54 -9.70
CA PRO A 12 20.67 -12.05 -8.95
C PRO A 12 20.56 -11.79 -7.44
N GLN A 13 20.25 -10.56 -7.04
CA GLN A 13 20.11 -10.17 -5.64
C GLN A 13 18.95 -10.92 -4.98
N THR A 14 17.81 -11.08 -5.68
CA THR A 14 16.67 -11.85 -5.16
C THR A 14 17.06 -13.30 -4.87
N ILE A 15 17.82 -13.94 -5.77
CA ILE A 15 18.27 -15.32 -5.61
C ILE A 15 19.26 -15.45 -4.44
N GLU A 16 20.23 -14.54 -4.35
CA GLU A 16 21.20 -14.49 -3.25
C GLU A 16 20.49 -14.33 -1.90
N GLN A 17 19.61 -13.33 -1.78
CA GLN A 17 18.83 -13.09 -0.56
C GLN A 17 17.96 -14.28 -0.19
N SER A 18 17.34 -14.96 -1.16
CA SER A 18 16.54 -16.16 -0.91
C SER A 18 17.39 -17.31 -0.35
N CYS A 19 18.62 -17.49 -0.86
CA CYS A 19 19.57 -18.49 -0.35
C CYS A 19 20.02 -18.17 1.07
N SER A 20 20.46 -16.93 1.31
CA SER A 20 20.91 -16.48 2.64
C SER A 20 19.79 -16.59 3.67
N LEU A 21 18.56 -16.21 3.30
CA LEU A 21 17.40 -16.29 4.19
C LEU A 21 17.07 -17.73 4.55
N ARG A 22 17.09 -18.66 3.58
CA ARG A 22 16.87 -20.08 3.84
C ARG A 22 17.91 -20.63 4.81
N GLN A 23 19.19 -20.32 4.60
CA GLN A 23 20.26 -20.78 5.49
C GLN A 23 20.06 -20.29 6.93
N ILE A 24 19.82 -18.99 7.11
CA ILE A 24 19.60 -18.41 8.45
C ILE A 24 18.40 -19.06 9.15
N LEU A 25 17.31 -19.29 8.43
CA LEU A 25 16.10 -19.86 9.00
C LEU A 25 16.22 -21.37 9.27
N ASP A 26 17.00 -22.09 8.46
CA ASP A 26 17.34 -23.50 8.70
C ASP A 26 18.22 -23.63 9.96
N GLU A 27 19.18 -22.72 10.18
CA GLU A 27 20.04 -22.68 11.37
C GLU A 27 19.27 -22.49 12.68
N ILE A 28 18.15 -21.74 12.65
CA ILE A 28 17.27 -21.56 13.83
C ILE A 28 16.10 -22.53 13.87
N HIS A 29 16.14 -23.61 13.08
CA HIS A 29 15.12 -24.66 13.00
C HIS A 29 13.72 -24.17 12.60
N LEU A 30 13.65 -23.14 11.75
CA LEU A 30 12.42 -22.59 11.17
C LEU A 30 12.44 -22.69 9.63
N PRO A 31 12.50 -23.90 9.05
CA PRO A 31 12.67 -24.07 7.61
C PRO A 31 11.50 -23.46 6.82
N LEU A 32 11.82 -22.63 5.83
CA LEU A 32 10.83 -22.07 4.91
C LEU A 32 10.43 -23.09 3.84
N VAL A 33 9.13 -23.26 3.66
CA VAL A 33 8.54 -24.18 2.68
C VAL A 33 7.54 -23.46 1.78
N LYS A 34 7.17 -24.07 0.65
CA LYS A 34 6.12 -23.58 -0.28
C LYS A 34 6.45 -22.20 -0.87
N TRP A 35 7.66 -22.05 -1.37
CA TRP A 35 8.15 -20.80 -1.96
C TRP A 35 7.33 -20.40 -3.18
N MET A 36 7.17 -19.11 -3.41
CA MET A 36 6.48 -18.58 -4.60
C MET A 36 7.11 -17.24 -4.99
N GLY A 37 7.20 -16.98 -6.29
CA GLY A 37 7.70 -15.71 -6.82
C GLY A 37 6.91 -15.24 -8.03
N SER A 38 6.96 -13.94 -8.30
CA SER A 38 6.34 -13.33 -9.49
C SER A 38 7.18 -13.48 -10.77
N SER A 39 8.44 -13.91 -10.66
CA SER A 39 9.32 -14.10 -11.81
C SER A 39 9.52 -15.58 -12.10
N PRO A 40 9.10 -16.08 -13.27
CA PRO A 40 9.34 -17.45 -13.69
C PRO A 40 10.84 -17.79 -13.75
N GLY A 41 11.67 -16.87 -14.23
CA GLY A 41 13.13 -17.07 -14.32
C GLY A 41 13.79 -17.28 -12.96
N ILE A 42 13.41 -16.47 -11.96
CA ILE A 42 13.90 -16.64 -10.58
C ILE A 42 13.41 -17.96 -10.00
N SER A 43 12.15 -18.33 -10.24
CA SER A 43 11.56 -19.57 -9.74
C SER A 43 12.28 -20.82 -10.29
N VAL A 44 12.69 -20.80 -11.56
CA VAL A 44 13.49 -21.87 -12.18
C VAL A 44 14.87 -21.97 -11.53
N GLU A 45 15.56 -20.85 -11.31
CA GLU A 45 16.89 -20.85 -10.67
C GLU A 45 16.83 -21.30 -9.21
N LEU A 46 15.82 -20.89 -8.45
CA LEU A 46 15.61 -21.37 -7.08
C LEU A 46 15.32 -22.88 -7.04
N ARG A 47 14.56 -23.41 -8.00
CA ARG A 47 14.32 -24.86 -8.10
C ARG A 47 15.61 -25.64 -8.30
N LYS A 48 16.51 -25.17 -9.18
CA LYS A 48 17.84 -25.78 -9.37
C LYS A 48 18.68 -25.80 -8.08
N LYS A 49 18.45 -24.84 -7.19
CA LYS A 49 19.07 -24.73 -5.87
C LYS A 49 18.32 -25.52 -4.78
N GLY A 50 17.38 -26.40 -5.16
CA GLY A 50 16.67 -27.29 -4.23
C GLY A 50 15.58 -26.62 -3.42
N PHE A 51 15.03 -25.49 -3.87
CA PHE A 51 13.85 -24.86 -3.24
C PHE A 51 12.58 -25.59 -3.69
N SER A 52 11.68 -25.86 -2.74
CA SER A 52 10.34 -26.38 -3.02
C SER A 52 9.40 -25.21 -3.33
N MET A 53 9.09 -25.02 -4.61
CA MET A 53 8.17 -24.00 -5.07
C MET A 53 6.72 -24.51 -4.98
N ARG A 54 5.78 -23.59 -4.84
CA ARG A 54 4.35 -23.88 -4.83
C ARG A 54 3.83 -23.88 -6.26
N TYR A 55 2.90 -24.78 -6.57
CA TYR A 55 2.26 -24.88 -7.88
C TYR A 55 3.24 -25.14 -9.04
N GLU A 56 4.32 -25.90 -8.78
CA GLU A 56 5.36 -26.20 -9.77
C GLU A 56 4.85 -26.86 -11.06
N GLN A 57 3.72 -27.56 -10.95
CA GLN A 57 3.07 -28.25 -12.05
C GLN A 57 2.26 -27.34 -12.98
N TYR A 58 2.08 -26.06 -12.63
CA TYR A 58 1.27 -25.12 -13.40
C TYR A 58 2.15 -24.13 -14.17
N THR A 59 1.83 -23.94 -15.45
CA THR A 59 2.43 -22.88 -16.28
C THR A 59 1.95 -21.50 -15.84
N GLU A 60 0.67 -21.39 -15.49
CA GLU A 60 0.06 -20.19 -14.91
C GLU A 60 -0.24 -20.41 -13.44
N LEU A 61 0.33 -19.57 -12.59
CA LEU A 61 0.19 -19.71 -11.15
C LEU A 61 -1.18 -19.20 -10.70
N PRO A 62 -1.88 -19.89 -9.78
CA PRO A 62 -3.16 -19.41 -9.28
C PRO A 62 -2.98 -18.16 -8.40
N VAL A 63 -4.00 -17.30 -8.39
CA VAL A 63 -4.09 -16.18 -7.44
C VAL A 63 -4.01 -16.74 -6.02
N THR A 64 -3.11 -16.18 -5.21
CA THR A 64 -2.90 -16.61 -3.83
C THR A 64 -3.06 -15.44 -2.87
N LYS A 65 -2.77 -15.65 -1.59
CA LYS A 65 -2.78 -14.59 -0.58
C LYS A 65 -1.36 -14.30 -0.10
N ILE A 66 -1.07 -13.02 0.06
CA ILE A 66 0.11 -12.50 0.73
C ILE A 66 -0.35 -11.60 1.89
N LEU A 67 0.05 -11.93 3.12
CA LEU A 67 -0.30 -11.16 4.33
C LEU A 67 -1.81 -10.88 4.47
N GLY A 68 -2.65 -11.79 3.97
CA GLY A 68 -4.11 -11.66 3.97
C GLY A 68 -4.74 -11.00 2.74
N ILE A 69 -3.96 -10.34 1.88
CA ILE A 69 -4.44 -9.70 0.64
C ILE A 69 -4.27 -10.65 -0.55
N GLN A 70 -5.13 -10.59 -1.57
CA GLN A 70 -4.92 -11.39 -2.78
C GLN A 70 -3.80 -10.83 -3.66
N TRP A 71 -2.99 -11.74 -4.19
CA TRP A 71 -1.89 -11.43 -5.09
C TRP A 71 -1.93 -12.38 -6.28
N ASP A 72 -1.85 -11.80 -7.47
CA ASP A 72 -1.59 -12.52 -8.71
C ASP A 72 -0.08 -12.52 -8.99
N PRO A 73 0.60 -13.66 -8.82
CA PRO A 73 2.03 -13.77 -9.08
C PRO A 73 2.40 -13.55 -10.56
N ASN A 74 1.52 -13.85 -11.52
CA ASN A 74 1.87 -13.78 -12.94
C ASN A 74 1.96 -12.33 -13.43
N THR A 75 1.10 -11.45 -12.90
CA THR A 75 1.08 -10.02 -13.24
C THR A 75 1.74 -9.14 -12.19
N ASP A 76 2.12 -9.72 -11.07
CA ASP A 76 2.64 -9.06 -9.87
C ASP A 76 1.71 -7.96 -9.30
N LYS A 77 0.41 -8.26 -9.28
CA LYS A 77 -0.63 -7.32 -8.85
C LYS A 77 -1.35 -7.77 -7.59
N ILE A 78 -1.68 -6.81 -6.76
CA ILE A 78 -2.58 -6.93 -5.63
C ILE A 78 -4.01 -6.79 -6.13
N LEU A 79 -4.86 -7.71 -5.68
CA LEU A 79 -6.26 -7.83 -6.05
C LEU A 79 -7.15 -7.78 -4.81
N TYR A 80 -8.41 -7.39 -5.00
CA TYR A 80 -9.44 -7.54 -3.98
C TYR A 80 -10.45 -8.60 -4.38
N LYS A 81 -11.02 -9.26 -3.37
CA LYS A 81 -12.10 -10.22 -3.58
C LYS A 81 -13.36 -9.48 -4.02
N PRO A 82 -14.15 -10.07 -4.94
CA PRO A 82 -15.51 -9.62 -5.16
C PRO A 82 -16.30 -9.63 -3.85
N ILE A 83 -17.17 -8.63 -3.66
CA ILE A 83 -18.07 -8.60 -2.52
C ILE A 83 -19.21 -9.62 -2.68
N PRO A 84 -19.62 -10.29 -1.59
CA PRO A 84 -20.81 -11.12 -1.61
C PRO A 84 -22.08 -10.26 -1.68
N GLU A 85 -23.14 -10.80 -2.28
CA GLU A 85 -24.47 -10.20 -2.18
C GLU A 85 -25.03 -10.31 -0.77
N LEU A 86 -25.71 -9.27 -0.32
CA LEU A 86 -26.39 -9.25 0.97
C LEU A 86 -27.82 -9.75 0.83
N LYS A 87 -28.16 -10.80 1.59
CA LYS A 87 -29.54 -11.31 1.71
C LYS A 87 -30.42 -10.47 2.63
N LYS A 88 -29.80 -9.80 3.60
CA LYS A 88 -30.45 -8.94 4.59
C LYS A 88 -29.62 -7.69 4.78
N TYR A 89 -30.30 -6.57 5.05
CA TYR A 89 -29.66 -5.27 5.26
C TYR A 89 -29.82 -4.89 6.73
N THR A 90 -28.98 -5.48 7.57
CA THR A 90 -28.94 -5.25 9.01
C THR A 90 -27.58 -4.70 9.41
N LYS A 91 -27.51 -4.12 10.61
CA LYS A 91 -26.22 -3.68 11.18
C LYS A 91 -25.18 -4.81 11.19
N ARG A 92 -25.61 -6.05 11.50
CA ARG A 92 -24.73 -7.24 11.48
C ARG A 92 -24.21 -7.54 10.07
N SER A 93 -25.09 -7.56 9.08
CA SER A 93 -24.69 -7.94 7.71
C SER A 93 -23.74 -6.92 7.10
N ILE A 94 -23.99 -5.63 7.29
CA ILE A 94 -23.11 -4.54 6.84
C ILE A 94 -21.76 -4.61 7.56
N CYS A 95 -21.75 -4.80 8.87
CA CYS A 95 -20.50 -4.93 9.64
C CYS A 95 -19.67 -6.12 9.16
N SER A 96 -20.33 -7.26 8.91
CA SER A 96 -19.68 -8.45 8.37
C SER A 96 -19.13 -8.20 6.96
N LEU A 97 -19.86 -7.48 6.11
CA LEU A 97 -19.42 -7.13 4.76
C LEU A 97 -18.17 -6.24 4.80
N VAL A 98 -18.22 -5.13 5.54
CA VAL A 98 -17.08 -4.21 5.69
C VAL A 98 -15.85 -4.94 6.28
N ALA A 99 -16.05 -5.78 7.29
CA ALA A 99 -14.96 -6.54 7.90
C ALA A 99 -14.38 -7.64 6.97
N SER A 100 -15.17 -8.15 6.03
CA SER A 100 -14.70 -9.15 5.06
C SER A 100 -13.71 -8.56 4.03
N ILE A 101 -13.73 -7.23 3.87
CA ILE A 101 -12.84 -6.52 2.95
C ILE A 101 -11.53 -6.21 3.68
N PHE A 102 -10.53 -7.02 3.40
CA PHE A 102 -9.21 -6.88 4.01
C PHE A 102 -8.35 -5.88 3.25
N ASP A 103 -8.14 -4.69 3.83
CA ASP A 103 -7.34 -3.59 3.26
C ASP A 103 -6.17 -3.19 4.17
N SER A 104 -5.19 -4.08 4.36
CA SER A 104 -4.05 -3.81 5.25
C SER A 104 -3.12 -2.69 4.76
N LEU A 105 -3.13 -2.40 3.45
CA LEU A 105 -2.32 -1.34 2.84
C LEU A 105 -3.05 0.00 2.78
N GLY A 106 -4.35 0.05 3.05
CA GLY A 106 -5.14 1.27 3.00
C GLY A 106 -5.49 1.75 1.59
N LEU A 107 -5.38 0.90 0.56
CA LEU A 107 -5.52 1.31 -0.84
C LEU A 107 -6.95 1.69 -1.20
N ILE A 108 -7.94 1.10 -0.52
CA ILE A 108 -9.38 1.31 -0.76
C ILE A 108 -10.10 1.84 0.48
N SER A 109 -9.37 2.20 1.52
CA SER A 109 -9.92 2.71 2.78
C SER A 109 -10.90 3.89 2.61
N PRO A 110 -10.71 4.83 1.66
CA PRO A 110 -11.71 5.85 1.36
C PRO A 110 -13.06 5.28 0.93
N ALA A 111 -13.07 4.20 0.14
CA ALA A 111 -14.29 3.54 -0.28
C ALA A 111 -15.01 2.89 0.90
N LEU A 112 -14.27 2.38 1.90
CA LEU A 112 -14.86 1.76 3.09
C LEU A 112 -15.39 2.76 4.12
N LEU A 113 -14.98 4.04 4.05
CA LEU A 113 -15.34 5.04 5.06
C LEU A 113 -16.85 5.26 5.13
N GLU A 114 -17.53 5.31 3.98
CA GLU A 114 -18.97 5.58 3.94
C GLU A 114 -19.77 4.58 4.79
N MET A 115 -19.50 3.27 4.64
CA MET A 115 -20.19 2.25 5.45
C MET A 115 -19.74 2.23 6.90
N LYS A 116 -18.49 2.63 7.19
CA LYS A 116 -18.04 2.80 8.58
C LYS A 116 -18.81 3.93 9.28
N LEU A 117 -19.12 5.01 8.56
CA LEU A 117 -19.96 6.10 9.07
C LEU A 117 -21.42 5.65 9.24
N LEU A 118 -21.97 4.89 8.29
CA LEU A 118 -23.32 4.33 8.43
C LEU A 118 -23.42 3.40 9.65
N LEU A 119 -22.47 2.46 9.82
CA LEU A 119 -22.42 1.58 10.99
C LEU A 119 -22.37 2.36 12.30
N GLN A 120 -21.63 3.47 12.30
CA GLN A 120 -21.55 4.38 13.42
C GLN A 120 -22.87 5.08 13.74
N THR A 121 -23.59 5.56 12.73
CA THR A 121 -24.95 6.11 12.90
C THR A 121 -25.89 5.04 13.48
N LEU A 122 -25.89 3.82 12.93
CA LEU A 122 -26.71 2.71 13.42
C LEU A 122 -26.39 2.32 14.89
N TRP A 123 -25.13 2.45 15.29
CA TRP A 123 -24.72 2.27 16.68
C TRP A 123 -25.23 3.38 17.59
N ALA A 124 -25.16 4.64 17.15
CA ALA A 124 -25.67 5.79 17.91
C ALA A 124 -27.19 5.74 18.08
N GLU A 125 -27.92 5.25 17.08
CA GLU A 125 -29.36 5.00 17.11
C GLU A 125 -29.77 3.81 17.99
N LYS A 126 -28.79 3.08 18.56
CA LYS A 126 -29.00 1.84 19.33
C LYS A 126 -29.84 0.80 18.58
N SER A 127 -29.72 0.75 17.25
CA SER A 127 -30.43 -0.24 16.42
C SER A 127 -29.98 -1.65 16.80
N ASP A 128 -30.91 -2.61 16.79
CA ASP A 128 -30.58 -4.01 17.06
C ASP A 128 -29.67 -4.59 15.94
N TRP A 129 -28.89 -5.63 16.25
CA TRP A 129 -27.98 -6.25 15.29
C TRP A 129 -28.68 -6.85 14.08
N ASP A 130 -29.87 -7.40 14.28
CA ASP A 130 -30.59 -8.19 13.29
C ASP A 130 -31.88 -7.50 12.79
N LYS A 131 -32.14 -6.27 13.23
CA LYS A 131 -33.18 -5.38 12.70
C LYS A 131 -32.79 -4.85 11.32
N GLU A 132 -33.76 -4.85 10.38
CA GLU A 132 -33.56 -4.22 9.07
C GLU A 132 -33.46 -2.70 9.19
N ILE A 133 -32.53 -2.14 8.41
CA ILE A 133 -32.36 -0.69 8.26
C ILE A 133 -33.52 -0.10 7.45
N ASN A 134 -33.71 1.22 7.55
CA ASN A 134 -34.75 1.89 6.78
C ASN A 134 -34.42 1.95 5.27
N ASP A 135 -35.41 2.33 4.45
CA ASP A 135 -35.26 2.31 2.99
C ASP A 135 -34.20 3.28 2.47
N ASP A 136 -34.02 4.44 3.12
CA ASP A 136 -32.99 5.42 2.75
C ASP A 136 -31.58 4.85 2.99
N GLN A 137 -31.35 4.27 4.17
CA GLN A 137 -30.10 3.60 4.53
C GLN A 137 -29.83 2.39 3.62
N LYS A 138 -30.87 1.63 3.27
CA LYS A 138 -30.76 0.51 2.32
C LYS A 138 -30.37 0.98 0.93
N THR A 139 -30.97 2.06 0.44
CA THR A 139 -30.64 2.66 -0.85
C THR A 139 -29.19 3.15 -0.86
N GLN A 140 -28.73 3.74 0.24
CA GLN A 140 -27.33 4.13 0.41
C GLN A 140 -26.38 2.91 0.31
N VAL A 141 -26.68 1.82 1.04
CA VAL A 141 -25.86 0.60 1.01
C VAL A 141 -25.81 0.00 -0.39
N LEU A 142 -26.95 -0.07 -1.10
CA LEU A 142 -27.01 -0.60 -2.46
C LEU A 142 -26.16 0.23 -3.43
N THR A 143 -26.29 1.55 -3.38
CA THR A 143 -25.50 2.48 -4.20
C THR A 143 -24.01 2.32 -3.94
N TRP A 144 -23.64 2.25 -2.65
CA TRP A 144 -22.27 2.03 -2.24
C TRP A 144 -21.72 0.67 -2.72
N MET A 145 -22.50 -0.41 -2.58
CA MET A 145 -22.08 -1.74 -3.03
C MET A 145 -21.80 -1.77 -4.53
N GLU A 146 -22.61 -1.08 -5.35
CA GLU A 146 -22.39 -1.00 -6.79
C GLU A 146 -21.10 -0.26 -7.13
N GLY A 147 -20.88 0.93 -6.55
CA GLY A 147 -19.63 1.67 -6.74
C GLY A 147 -18.40 0.91 -6.21
N LEU A 148 -18.57 0.16 -5.12
CA LEU A 148 -17.50 -0.64 -4.55
C LEU A 148 -17.09 -1.80 -5.47
N LYS A 149 -18.01 -2.42 -6.22
CA LYS A 149 -17.65 -3.46 -7.20
C LYS A 149 -16.66 -2.93 -8.24
N GLU A 150 -16.86 -1.69 -8.70
CA GLU A 150 -15.93 -1.05 -9.63
C GLU A 150 -14.56 -0.83 -8.98
N VAL A 151 -14.53 -0.32 -7.74
CA VAL A 151 -13.29 -0.08 -6.99
C VAL A 151 -12.52 -1.37 -6.74
N LEU A 152 -13.20 -2.45 -6.35
CA LEU A 152 -12.56 -3.76 -6.10
C LEU A 152 -12.12 -4.47 -7.38
N GLY A 153 -12.68 -4.09 -8.54
CA GLY A 153 -12.21 -4.52 -9.85
C GLY A 153 -10.85 -3.91 -10.25
N ILE A 154 -10.39 -2.88 -9.54
CA ILE A 154 -9.08 -2.27 -9.77
C ILE A 154 -7.99 -3.16 -9.19
N SER A 155 -6.92 -3.33 -9.96
CA SER A 155 -5.71 -4.03 -9.53
C SER A 155 -4.58 -3.03 -9.28
N PHE A 156 -3.73 -3.31 -8.29
CA PHE A 156 -2.62 -2.45 -7.91
C PHE A 156 -1.29 -3.16 -8.16
N SER A 157 -0.32 -2.47 -8.77
CA SER A 157 1.04 -3.03 -8.87
C SER A 157 1.61 -3.23 -7.46
N ARG A 158 2.08 -4.45 -7.15
CA ARG A 158 2.72 -4.71 -5.84
C ARG A 158 4.03 -3.93 -5.72
N TRP A 159 4.78 -3.83 -6.81
CA TRP A 159 6.01 -3.04 -6.88
C TRP A 159 5.72 -1.64 -7.42
N THR A 160 6.21 -0.62 -6.71
CA THR A 160 5.94 0.80 -7.01
C THR A 160 7.08 1.47 -7.80
N GLY A 161 8.15 0.74 -8.14
CA GLY A 161 9.29 1.25 -8.91
C GLY A 161 10.21 2.20 -8.14
N ALA A 162 10.01 2.36 -6.83
CA ALA A 162 10.88 3.16 -5.97
C ALA A 162 12.13 2.36 -5.58
N LEU A 163 13.19 2.50 -6.37
CA LEU A 163 14.54 2.04 -5.99
C LEU A 163 14.98 2.78 -4.72
N ALA A 164 15.65 2.07 -3.81
CA ALA A 164 16.17 2.61 -2.54
C ALA A 164 17.06 3.86 -2.72
N SER A 165 17.53 4.14 -3.94
CA SER A 165 18.30 5.34 -4.29
C SER A 165 17.52 6.65 -4.33
N ASN A 166 16.17 6.63 -4.27
CA ASN A 166 15.36 7.85 -4.47
C ASN A 166 14.65 8.38 -3.20
N GLY A 167 15.00 7.92 -2.00
CA GLY A 167 14.46 8.48 -0.75
C GLY A 167 12.92 8.38 -0.62
N PHE A 168 12.26 7.56 -1.43
CA PHE A 168 10.82 7.32 -1.35
C PHE A 168 10.57 6.12 -0.43
N SER A 169 10.28 6.40 0.84
CA SER A 169 9.67 5.45 1.75
C SER A 169 8.16 5.63 1.73
N ILE A 170 7.38 4.59 1.42
CA ILE A 170 5.93 4.60 1.67
C ILE A 170 5.73 4.35 3.16
N HIS A 171 5.61 5.43 3.93
CA HIS A 171 5.19 5.34 5.33
C HIS A 171 3.65 5.38 5.39
N ASN A 172 3.03 4.26 5.77
CA ASN A 172 1.67 4.28 6.34
C ASN A 172 1.77 4.76 7.79
N SER A 173 2.00 6.05 7.98
CA SER A 173 2.03 6.71 9.29
C SER A 173 0.88 7.69 9.39
N ALA A 174 0.00 7.51 10.38
CA ALA A 174 -0.97 8.50 10.78
C ALA A 174 -0.29 9.50 11.75
N GLN A 175 0.32 10.59 11.26
CA GLN A 175 0.34 11.90 11.93
C GLN A 175 0.91 13.04 11.04
N THR A 176 0.69 14.26 11.52
CA THR A 176 0.67 15.62 10.96
C THR A 176 2.01 16.30 10.70
N ASP A 177 2.02 17.05 9.58
CA ASP A 177 2.74 18.28 9.20
C ASP A 177 4.28 18.40 9.13
N GLU A 178 4.65 19.15 8.08
CA GLU A 178 5.78 20.08 7.88
C GLU A 178 7.24 19.57 7.73
N LYS A 179 7.76 19.55 6.48
CA LYS A 179 8.62 20.63 5.89
C LYS A 179 9.44 20.17 4.66
N LYS A 180 9.49 21.10 3.69
CA LYS A 180 10.53 21.47 2.68
C LYS A 180 11.46 20.39 2.08
N THR A 181 11.59 20.43 0.74
CA THR A 181 12.86 20.78 0.07
C THR A 181 12.57 21.39 -1.32
N ILE A 182 13.26 22.49 -1.62
CA ILE A 182 13.28 23.21 -2.90
C ILE A 182 14.34 22.54 -3.78
N GLY A 183 14.03 22.27 -5.05
CA GLY A 183 14.97 21.74 -6.03
C GLY A 183 14.96 22.57 -7.31
N ASN A 184 16.09 23.20 -7.60
CA ASN A 184 16.36 24.18 -8.65
C ASN A 184 15.88 23.76 -10.06
N VAL A 185 15.15 24.65 -10.74
CA VAL A 185 14.97 24.61 -12.19
C VAL A 185 15.85 25.71 -12.79
N ALA A 186 16.98 25.30 -13.37
CA ALA A 186 17.77 26.18 -14.22
C ALA A 186 16.97 26.48 -15.49
N ALA A 187 16.61 27.75 -15.68
CA ALA A 187 16.14 28.25 -16.96
C ALA A 187 17.35 28.38 -17.89
N ALA A 188 17.32 27.69 -19.03
CA ALA A 188 18.23 27.94 -20.13
C ALA A 188 17.46 28.66 -21.23
N VAL A 189 18.00 29.82 -21.60
CA VAL A 189 17.51 30.75 -22.62
C VAL A 189 17.42 30.04 -23.98
N ALA A 190 16.35 30.33 -24.73
CA ALA A 190 16.16 29.86 -26.09
C ALA A 190 17.20 30.49 -27.01
N CYS A 191 18.00 29.66 -27.68
CA CYS A 191 18.69 30.03 -28.91
C CYS A 191 17.76 29.62 -30.06
N GLU A 192 17.54 30.51 -31.03
CA GLU A 192 16.56 30.32 -32.11
C GLU A 192 16.92 29.18 -33.10
N ASP A 193 18.16 28.68 -33.05
CA ASP A 193 18.56 27.42 -33.68
C ASP A 193 18.73 26.32 -32.63
N SER A 194 18.03 25.20 -32.82
CA SER A 194 18.13 24.06 -31.90
C SER A 194 19.53 23.45 -31.99
N PRO A 195 20.31 23.37 -30.88
CA PRO A 195 21.62 22.73 -30.86
C PRO A 195 21.60 21.28 -31.37
N PHE A 196 20.43 20.64 -31.34
CA PHE A 196 20.23 19.30 -31.85
C PHE A 196 20.24 19.22 -33.38
N GLU A 197 19.65 20.19 -34.10
CA GLU A 197 19.66 20.18 -35.57
C GLU A 197 21.07 20.39 -36.10
N GLU A 198 21.84 21.28 -35.48
CA GLU A 198 23.23 21.50 -35.83
C GLU A 198 24.09 20.23 -35.61
N ILE A 199 23.86 19.51 -34.52
CA ILE A 199 24.53 18.23 -34.24
C ILE A 199 24.08 17.14 -35.22
N ALA A 200 22.78 17.03 -35.50
CA ALA A 200 22.23 16.04 -36.42
C ALA A 200 22.77 16.24 -37.84
N ASN A 201 22.87 17.49 -38.30
CA ASN A 201 23.37 17.85 -39.62
C ASN A 201 24.90 17.64 -39.76
N ARG A 202 25.65 17.56 -38.64
CA ARG A 202 27.10 17.28 -38.64
C ARG A 202 27.44 15.80 -38.86
N PHE A 203 26.48 14.89 -38.76
CA PHE A 203 26.72 13.46 -38.94
C PHE A 203 25.90 12.90 -40.10
N SER A 204 26.56 12.16 -40.99
CA SER A 204 25.94 11.50 -42.14
C SER A 204 24.98 10.34 -41.78
N GLY A 205 24.71 10.09 -40.51
CA GLY A 205 23.85 8.99 -40.07
C GLY A 205 23.64 8.89 -38.57
N TYR A 206 22.40 8.60 -38.17
CA TYR A 206 21.96 8.54 -36.78
C TYR A 206 22.80 7.59 -35.91
N SER A 207 23.09 6.39 -36.41
CA SER A 207 23.88 5.39 -35.68
C SER A 207 25.34 5.82 -35.46
N ARG A 208 25.88 6.70 -36.31
CA ARG A 208 27.23 7.27 -36.14
C ARG A 208 27.20 8.36 -35.07
N MET A 209 26.24 9.27 -35.17
CA MET A 209 25.99 10.32 -34.17
C MET A 209 25.79 9.70 -32.77
N LEU A 210 24.92 8.69 -32.65
CA LEU A 210 24.60 8.05 -31.38
C LEU A 210 25.83 7.41 -30.72
N ARG A 211 26.68 6.73 -31.49
CA ARG A 211 27.92 6.12 -30.99
C ARG A 211 28.93 7.18 -30.52
N VAL A 212 29.07 8.27 -31.26
CA VAL A 212 29.98 9.38 -30.90
C VAL A 212 29.50 10.09 -29.63
N LEU A 213 28.21 10.43 -29.56
CA LEU A 213 27.62 11.07 -28.38
C LEU A 213 27.66 10.16 -27.15
N THR A 214 27.51 8.85 -27.33
CA THR A 214 27.67 7.88 -26.22
C THR A 214 29.10 7.87 -25.69
N ARG A 215 30.12 7.96 -26.57
CA ARG A 215 31.54 8.08 -26.14
C ARG A 215 31.82 9.40 -25.44
N ILE A 216 31.29 10.51 -25.94
CA ILE A 216 31.41 11.84 -25.30
C ILE A 216 30.77 11.82 -23.92
N ARG A 217 29.57 11.25 -23.79
CA ARG A 217 28.90 11.09 -22.51
C ARG A 217 29.73 10.25 -21.54
N ARG A 218 30.35 9.17 -22.03
CA ARG A 218 31.21 8.28 -21.22
C ARG A 218 32.48 8.98 -20.73
N LEU A 219 33.08 9.85 -21.57
CA LEU A 219 34.17 10.74 -21.17
C LEU A 219 33.72 11.70 -20.06
N ALA A 220 32.56 12.35 -20.24
CA ALA A 220 32.02 13.30 -19.27
C ALA A 220 31.68 12.63 -17.93
N THR A 221 31.27 11.36 -17.93
CA THR A 221 30.98 10.59 -16.72
C THR A 221 32.20 9.87 -16.13
N LYS A 222 33.42 10.10 -16.66
CA LYS A 222 34.67 9.46 -16.22
C LYS A 222 34.60 7.92 -16.16
N ALA A 223 33.84 7.29 -17.06
CA ALA A 223 33.73 5.83 -17.09
C ALA A 223 34.81 5.20 -18.00
N GLU A 224 35.11 3.91 -17.81
CA GLU A 224 36.18 3.21 -18.55
C GLU A 224 36.01 3.28 -20.07
N MET A 225 37.03 3.83 -20.74
CA MET A 225 36.99 4.10 -22.18
C MET A 225 37.37 2.90 -23.05
N SER A 226 38.13 1.97 -22.51
CA SER A 226 38.66 0.78 -23.21
C SER A 226 37.60 -0.26 -23.54
N ARG A 227 36.48 -0.29 -22.81
CA ARG A 227 35.40 -1.26 -22.99
C ARG A 227 34.53 -0.91 -24.20
N GLN A 228 34.03 -1.93 -24.92
CA GLN A 228 33.05 -1.70 -26.00
C GLN A 228 31.77 -0.99 -25.48
N ILE A 229 31.07 -0.27 -26.35
CA ILE A 229 29.82 0.42 -26.00
C ILE A 229 28.71 -0.61 -25.81
N SER A 230 28.09 -0.64 -24.63
CA SER A 230 26.98 -1.56 -24.37
C SER A 230 25.67 -1.10 -25.04
N PRO A 231 24.76 -2.04 -25.39
CA PRO A 231 23.43 -1.70 -25.90
C PRO A 231 22.63 -0.79 -24.95
N HIS A 232 22.83 -0.95 -23.63
CA HIS A 232 22.19 -0.12 -22.63
C HIS A 232 22.65 1.35 -22.70
N GLU A 233 23.94 1.60 -22.86
CA GLU A 233 24.49 2.95 -22.98
C GLU A 233 24.01 3.66 -24.25
N LEU A 234 23.92 2.93 -25.37
CA LEU A 234 23.32 3.46 -26.60
C LEU A 234 21.87 3.86 -26.37
N LYS A 235 21.08 3.00 -25.72
CA LYS A 235 19.67 3.26 -25.40
C LYS A 235 19.50 4.45 -24.44
N MET A 236 20.42 4.66 -23.50
CA MET A 236 20.39 5.82 -22.61
C MET A 236 20.68 7.13 -23.35
N THR A 237 21.69 7.13 -24.23
CA THR A 237 22.01 8.30 -25.07
C THR A 237 20.87 8.61 -26.04
N GLU A 238 20.27 7.59 -26.64
CA GLU A 238 19.11 7.72 -27.53
C GLU A 238 17.93 8.36 -26.79
N ARG A 239 17.58 7.86 -25.60
CA ARG A 239 16.54 8.44 -24.75
C ARG A 239 16.83 9.89 -24.37
N MET A 240 18.09 10.24 -24.12
CA MET A 240 18.50 11.61 -23.83
C MET A 240 18.23 12.53 -25.03
N LEU A 241 18.60 12.10 -26.23
CA LEU A 241 18.41 12.87 -27.47
C LEU A 241 16.93 13.06 -27.78
N ILE A 242 16.13 12.00 -27.66
CA ILE A 242 14.68 12.05 -27.83
C ILE A 242 14.07 13.07 -26.85
N LYS A 243 14.47 13.03 -25.58
CA LYS A 243 13.98 13.98 -24.58
C LYS A 243 14.35 15.43 -24.89
N GLN A 244 15.57 15.69 -25.36
CA GLN A 244 15.99 17.05 -25.74
C GLN A 244 15.25 17.55 -26.97
N SER A 245 15.13 16.70 -28.01
CA SER A 245 14.33 17.01 -29.20
C SER A 245 12.88 17.30 -28.84
N GLN A 246 12.25 16.43 -28.03
CA GLN A 246 10.89 16.63 -27.57
C GLN A 246 10.70 17.91 -26.75
N ALA A 247 11.68 18.27 -25.92
CA ALA A 247 11.63 19.50 -25.13
C ALA A 247 11.64 20.77 -25.99
N VAL A 248 12.24 20.72 -27.19
CA VAL A 248 12.26 21.82 -28.15
C VAL A 248 10.99 21.82 -29.00
N TRP A 249 10.69 20.69 -29.65
CA TRP A 249 9.62 20.59 -30.64
C TRP A 249 8.21 20.48 -30.05
N PHE A 250 8.08 19.87 -28.86
CA PHE A 250 6.79 19.65 -28.17
C PHE A 250 6.72 20.39 -26.84
N ALA A 251 7.40 21.55 -26.74
CA ALA A 251 7.49 22.31 -25.50
C ALA A 251 6.11 22.66 -24.91
N LYS A 252 5.15 23.02 -25.78
CA LYS A 252 3.79 23.43 -25.39
C LYS A 252 2.97 22.24 -24.89
N GLU A 253 3.02 21.11 -25.59
CA GLU A 253 2.35 19.86 -25.25
C GLU A 253 2.90 19.29 -23.93
N ILE A 254 4.23 19.27 -23.78
CA ILE A 254 4.89 18.86 -22.53
C ILE A 254 4.50 19.80 -21.38
N HIS A 255 4.43 21.11 -21.62
CA HIS A 255 3.99 22.07 -20.62
C HIS A 255 2.54 21.83 -20.19
N SER A 256 1.65 21.60 -21.15
CA SER A 256 0.23 21.27 -20.89
C SER A 256 0.10 20.00 -20.09
N LEU A 257 0.72 18.90 -20.53
CA LEU A 257 0.69 17.61 -19.83
C LEU A 257 1.24 17.72 -18.41
N ARG A 258 2.32 18.47 -18.20
CA ARG A 258 2.87 18.74 -16.85
C ARG A 258 1.93 19.59 -16.00
N LYS A 259 1.22 20.55 -16.60
CA LYS A 259 0.21 21.37 -15.90
C LYS A 259 -0.96 20.51 -15.44
N ASP A 260 -1.45 19.62 -16.31
CA ASP A 260 -2.54 18.70 -16.00
C ASP A 260 -2.12 17.66 -14.94
N LEU A 261 -0.92 17.10 -15.05
CA LEU A 261 -0.39 16.18 -14.04
C LEU A 261 -0.28 16.85 -12.66
N ARG A 262 0.22 18.10 -12.61
CA ARG A 262 0.30 18.88 -11.37
C ARG A 262 -1.08 19.22 -10.82
N ARG A 263 -2.04 19.53 -11.68
CA ARG A 263 -3.43 19.76 -11.30
C ARG A 263 -4.04 18.50 -10.67
N LEU A 264 -3.94 17.37 -11.36
CA LEU A 264 -4.42 16.07 -10.87
C LEU A 264 -3.76 15.67 -9.55
N GLU A 265 -2.46 15.91 -9.41
CA GLU A 265 -1.75 15.63 -8.17
C GLU A 265 -2.18 16.56 -7.02
N LYS A 266 -2.49 17.83 -7.32
CA LYS A 266 -3.05 18.78 -6.34
C LYS A 266 -4.46 18.38 -5.92
N GLU A 267 -5.31 17.99 -6.87
CA GLU A 267 -6.67 17.49 -6.63
C GLU A 267 -6.61 16.21 -5.78
N ARG A 268 -5.74 15.25 -6.14
CA ARG A 268 -5.50 14.03 -5.36
C ARG A 268 -5.10 14.35 -3.91
N ARG A 269 -4.12 15.25 -3.70
CA ARG A 269 -3.69 15.66 -2.36
C ARG A 269 -4.83 16.30 -1.57
N LYS A 270 -5.64 17.15 -2.21
CA LYS A 270 -6.81 17.77 -1.58
C LYS A 270 -7.83 16.71 -1.15
N CYS A 271 -8.12 15.73 -2.00
CA CYS A 271 -9.02 14.62 -1.69
C CYS A 271 -8.49 13.76 -0.53
N ILE A 272 -7.21 13.41 -0.55
CA ILE A 272 -6.56 12.64 0.53
C ILE A 272 -6.59 13.43 1.85
N GLY A 273 -6.29 14.73 1.83
CA GLY A 273 -6.37 15.58 3.02
C GLY A 273 -7.79 15.63 3.58
N LYS A 274 -8.81 15.81 2.71
CA LYS A 274 -10.21 15.79 3.12
C LYS A 274 -10.62 14.43 3.70
N PHE A 275 -10.15 13.32 3.12
CA PHE A 275 -10.37 11.98 3.65
C PHE A 275 -9.82 11.85 5.07
N TRP A 276 -8.56 12.22 5.31
CA TRP A 276 -7.95 12.11 6.64
C TRP A 276 -8.62 13.01 7.68
N GLU A 277 -9.05 14.21 7.28
CA GLU A 277 -9.85 15.09 8.14
C GLU A 277 -11.19 14.44 8.52
N LEU A 278 -11.92 13.88 7.55
CA LEU A 278 -13.19 13.18 7.79
C LEU A 278 -12.98 11.92 8.65
N TRP A 279 -11.94 11.15 8.37
CA TRP A 279 -11.56 9.97 9.14
C TRP A 279 -11.26 10.33 10.59
N LYS A 280 -10.46 11.38 10.82
CA LYS A 280 -10.08 11.81 12.17
C LYS A 280 -11.27 12.38 12.94
N LYS A 281 -12.01 13.32 12.35
CA LYS A 281 -13.10 14.03 13.03
C LYS A 281 -14.37 13.22 13.17
N SER A 282 -14.69 12.40 12.17
CA SER A 282 -15.92 11.64 12.16
C SER A 282 -15.68 10.27 12.76
N TYR A 283 -14.79 9.46 12.17
CA TYR A 283 -14.63 8.07 12.60
C TYR A 283 -13.86 7.94 13.93
N LEU A 284 -12.65 8.49 14.05
CA LEU A 284 -11.80 8.31 15.24
C LEU A 284 -12.36 9.00 16.48
N MET A 285 -12.80 10.26 16.38
CA MET A 285 -13.35 10.98 17.53
C MET A 285 -14.64 10.33 18.05
N GLN A 286 -15.51 9.86 17.16
CA GLN A 286 -16.73 9.18 17.59
C GLN A 286 -16.49 7.75 18.09
N LEU A 287 -15.42 7.05 17.64
CA LEU A 287 -14.98 5.79 18.28
C LEU A 287 -14.54 6.00 19.73
N ARG A 288 -13.80 7.08 20.01
CA ARG A 288 -13.45 7.45 21.39
C ARG A 288 -14.70 7.69 22.23
N ASN A 289 -15.65 8.43 21.68
CA ASN A 289 -16.90 8.76 22.37
C ASN A 289 -17.89 7.57 22.41
N PHE A 290 -17.73 6.54 21.57
CA PHE A 290 -18.55 5.32 21.59
C PHE A 290 -18.34 4.50 22.87
N HIS A 291 -17.13 4.54 23.44
CA HIS A 291 -16.88 3.94 24.75
C HIS A 291 -17.60 4.69 25.89
N GLU A 292 -17.81 6.00 25.73
CA GLU A 292 -18.59 6.82 26.69
C GLU A 292 -20.11 6.63 26.51
N SER A 293 -20.56 6.30 25.29
CA SER A 293 -21.98 6.10 24.96
C SER A 293 -22.51 4.68 25.20
N ARG A 294 -21.65 3.73 25.59
CA ARG A 294 -22.08 2.56 26.36
C ARG A 294 -22.63 3.07 27.69
N GLY A 295 -23.89 3.52 27.65
CA GLY A 295 -24.66 3.88 28.84
C GLY A 295 -24.44 2.79 29.87
N GLN A 296 -24.07 3.22 31.09
CA GLN A 296 -23.91 2.41 32.30
C GLN A 296 -24.21 0.95 32.00
N SER A 297 -23.19 0.20 31.54
CA SER A 297 -23.35 -1.24 31.44
C SER A 297 -23.83 -1.65 32.83
N THR A 298 -25.06 -2.18 32.90
CA THR A 298 -25.66 -2.77 34.10
C THR A 298 -24.54 -3.32 34.93
N GLU A 299 -24.31 -2.72 36.11
CA GLU A 299 -23.17 -2.96 36.98
C GLU A 299 -22.79 -4.43 36.87
N SER A 300 -21.72 -4.73 36.13
CA SER A 300 -21.20 -6.08 36.06
C SER A 300 -20.58 -6.31 37.42
N GLN A 301 -21.42 -6.69 38.39
CA GLN A 301 -20.99 -6.97 39.75
C GLN A 301 -19.84 -7.96 39.66
N ILE A 302 -18.70 -7.55 40.19
CA ILE A 302 -17.48 -8.36 40.20
C ILE A 302 -17.82 -9.61 41.01
N GLY A 303 -17.73 -10.78 40.39
CA GLY A 303 -18.02 -12.08 41.03
C GLY A 303 -16.74 -12.85 41.34
N VAL A 304 -16.79 -13.68 42.39
CA VAL A 304 -15.73 -14.64 42.71
C VAL A 304 -15.53 -15.59 41.53
N GLY A 305 -14.28 -15.88 41.16
CA GLY A 305 -13.93 -16.73 40.03
C GLY A 305 -13.65 -15.99 38.71
N ARG A 306 -13.81 -14.66 38.67
CA ARG A 306 -13.54 -13.86 37.46
C ARG A 306 -12.11 -13.34 37.42
N VAL A 307 -11.58 -13.25 36.19
CA VAL A 307 -10.31 -12.57 35.91
C VAL A 307 -10.60 -11.10 35.60
N VAL A 308 -9.86 -10.20 36.25
CA VAL A 308 -9.96 -8.75 36.15
C VAL A 308 -8.60 -8.13 35.85
N LEU A 309 -8.57 -6.92 35.30
CA LEU A 309 -7.34 -6.14 35.16
C LEU A 309 -7.19 -5.22 36.37
N VAL A 310 -6.00 -5.20 36.96
CA VAL A 310 -5.67 -4.30 38.08
C VAL A 310 -5.05 -3.04 37.51
N GLU A 311 -5.77 -1.94 37.62
CA GLU A 311 -5.30 -0.63 37.21
C GLU A 311 -4.03 -0.24 37.97
N LYS A 312 -2.96 0.05 37.22
CA LYS A 312 -1.70 0.53 37.78
C LYS A 312 -1.32 1.82 37.08
N THR A 313 -1.41 2.94 37.81
CA THR A 313 -1.19 4.29 37.28
C THR A 313 0.24 4.53 36.77
N SER A 314 1.19 3.65 37.10
CA SER A 314 2.59 3.75 36.69
C SER A 314 2.90 3.10 35.34
N CYS A 315 1.94 2.46 34.66
CA CYS A 315 2.18 1.85 33.34
C CYS A 315 0.97 1.95 32.40
N SER A 316 1.28 1.84 31.11
CA SER A 316 0.26 1.80 30.05
C SER A 316 -0.75 0.66 30.30
N PRO A 317 -2.05 0.84 29.97
CA PRO A 317 -3.09 -0.18 30.15
C PRO A 317 -2.79 -1.56 29.56
N PHE A 318 -1.93 -1.63 28.54
CA PHE A 318 -1.48 -2.89 27.94
C PHE A 318 -0.61 -3.75 28.88
N PHE A 319 -0.03 -3.13 29.92
CA PHE A 319 0.82 -3.78 30.92
C PHE A 319 0.16 -3.86 32.30
N TRP A 320 -1.16 -3.64 32.36
CA TRP A 320 -1.89 -3.84 33.62
C TRP A 320 -1.91 -5.34 33.97
N PRO A 321 -1.52 -5.70 35.20
CA PRO A 321 -1.52 -7.11 35.60
C PRO A 321 -2.95 -7.65 35.67
N LEU A 322 -3.12 -8.90 35.23
CA LEU A 322 -4.35 -9.66 35.38
C LEU A 322 -4.41 -10.26 36.80
N ALA A 323 -5.59 -10.24 37.42
CA ALA A 323 -5.83 -10.80 38.75
C ALA A 323 -7.10 -11.66 38.75
N HIS A 324 -7.15 -12.65 39.64
CA HIS A 324 -8.30 -13.51 39.85
C HIS A 324 -9.03 -13.14 41.14
N VAL A 325 -10.33 -12.90 41.06
CA VAL A 325 -11.15 -12.52 42.22
C VAL A 325 -11.42 -13.74 43.08
N THR A 326 -10.77 -13.82 44.23
CA THR A 326 -10.94 -14.93 45.19
C THR A 326 -12.07 -14.70 46.19
N LYS A 327 -12.36 -13.43 46.51
CA LYS A 327 -13.39 -13.05 47.49
C LYS A 327 -13.91 -11.65 47.18
N ILE A 328 -15.17 -11.40 47.53
CA ILE A 328 -15.82 -10.09 47.39
C ILE A 328 -16.30 -9.60 48.76
N PHE A 329 -16.24 -8.29 48.97
CA PHE A 329 -16.74 -7.63 50.17
C PHE A 329 -17.73 -6.53 49.75
N PRO A 330 -19.05 -6.81 49.74
CA PRO A 330 -20.03 -5.81 49.35
C PRO A 330 -20.13 -4.70 50.42
N GLY A 331 -20.36 -3.46 49.97
CA GLY A 331 -20.69 -2.33 50.84
C GLY A 331 -22.09 -2.47 51.46
N ARG A 332 -22.45 -1.52 52.34
CA ARG A 332 -23.78 -1.51 53.00
C ARG A 332 -24.96 -1.37 52.04
N ASP A 333 -24.70 -0.90 50.82
CA ASP A 333 -25.65 -0.76 49.72
C ASP A 333 -25.67 -1.96 48.76
N GLY A 334 -24.97 -3.05 49.10
CA GLY A 334 -24.92 -4.27 48.30
C GLY A 334 -24.00 -4.18 47.07
N VAL A 335 -23.33 -3.04 46.86
CA VAL A 335 -22.44 -2.81 45.72
C VAL A 335 -21.01 -3.21 46.09
N VAL A 336 -20.39 -4.08 45.28
CA VAL A 336 -18.97 -4.43 45.39
C VAL A 336 -18.17 -3.33 44.71
N ARG A 337 -17.60 -2.42 45.52
CA ARG A 337 -16.68 -1.38 45.03
C ARG A 337 -15.24 -1.89 45.04
N ARG A 338 -14.43 -1.32 44.13
CA ARG A 338 -13.02 -1.68 43.86
C ARG A 338 -12.14 -1.55 45.09
#